data_AF-A0A2V6E8P4-F1
#
_entry.id   AF-A0A2V6E8P4-F1
#
_cell.length_a   1.000
_cell.length_b   1.000
_cell.length_c   1.000
_cell.angle_alpha   90.00
_cell.angle_beta   90.00
_cell.angle_gamma   90.00
#
_symmetry.space_group_name_H-M   'P 1'
#
loop_
_entity.id
_entity.type
_entity.pdbx_description
1 polymer ?
#
loop_
_entity_poly.entity_id
_entity_poly.type
_entity_poly.pdbx_seq_one_letter_code
_entity_poly.pdbx_strand_id
1 'polypeptide(L)'
;MSRCDLHIHSKFSARSEDWLFRRFDFPDSCTEPVDLYAQLRERGMDFVTITDHDCIDGCLAIANKPQTFISEQVTAYFPQDPCKIHLLVWGITPAQHQDISVFRSNVFELQKYLAENRIAHAIAHPLYSVNGKLTAAHLERLILLFKHFEGINGLRDSLLSDLATKLLRELTPAKIDEFANRQDLAPTHPEPWKKILVGGSDDHGGKFFASAFTETPKAKTPAEFLAHIMAGRCQPKGRAGTPLALSHGFYNTLSGFIQGRFHEKLGPSAALLEQMFSRFMEGRDPTKFTLREKATFVAQGVLSGKIFELAKPANVSLWNDLSRYFARPEVKEKIAREVEVVAEPERRAFLLANVVSEQLAFRFFQRFVQQVTGGNLVEGMQALTAIAPLLIVLSPYIYGFHSQAPSRKWLRETFQEMTGTVPENLRNTKRAWFTDTLEDVNGVATTIRKMTAAAKNAGADLTVVTSRSEIHVIDIPIKNFKPIGEFELPEYELQKLSFPPILRMLDYIQREGFTEIIISTPGPIGLTALAAAKMLNLQTSGIYHTDFPQYIRILTDDSFLESVAWHYMHWFYGQLDIVFVNSEEYRRSWIARGFAPEKLKIL
;
A
#
# COMPACT_ATOMS: atom_id res chain seq x y z
N MET A 1 -3.91 -22.34 25.64
CA MET A 1 -3.40 -20.98 25.40
C MET A 1 -4.58 -20.02 25.43
N SER A 2 -4.32 -18.74 25.68
CA SER A 2 -5.31 -17.66 25.59
C SER A 2 -4.91 -16.66 24.52
N ARG A 3 -5.87 -16.11 23.77
CA ARG A 3 -5.63 -15.22 22.63
C ARG A 3 -6.36 -13.90 22.75
N CYS A 4 -5.73 -12.82 22.31
CA CYS A 4 -6.33 -11.50 22.17
C CYS A 4 -5.71 -10.73 21.02
N ASP A 5 -6.53 -10.09 20.20
CA ASP A 5 -6.09 -9.04 19.30
C ASP A 5 -5.90 -7.76 20.11
N LEU A 6 -4.64 -7.33 20.28
CA LEU A 6 -4.27 -6.24 21.19
C LEU A 6 -4.24 -4.86 20.53
N HIS A 7 -4.51 -4.78 19.23
CA HIS A 7 -4.46 -3.54 18.46
C HIS A 7 -5.56 -3.60 17.41
N ILE A 8 -6.67 -2.91 17.62
CA ILE A 8 -7.82 -2.92 16.73
C ILE A 8 -8.69 -1.68 16.98
N HIS A 9 -9.30 -1.16 15.91
CA HIS A 9 -10.02 0.11 15.94
C HIS A 9 -11.51 -0.07 15.65
N SER A 10 -12.30 0.83 16.20
CA SER A 10 -13.73 0.95 15.98
C SER A 10 -14.08 2.34 15.44
N LYS A 11 -15.36 2.58 15.17
CA LYS A 11 -15.88 3.89 14.74
C LYS A 11 -15.52 5.07 15.66
N PHE A 12 -15.08 4.80 16.89
CA PHE A 12 -14.65 5.84 17.85
C PHE A 12 -13.23 6.35 17.60
N SER A 13 -12.46 5.70 16.70
CA SER A 13 -11.27 6.28 16.08
C SER A 13 -11.70 7.37 15.09
N ALA A 14 -11.99 8.56 15.62
CA ALA A 14 -12.82 9.55 14.94
C ALA A 14 -12.12 10.29 13.78
N ARG A 15 -10.78 10.25 13.66
CA ARG A 15 -10.05 11.01 12.65
C ARG A 15 -8.83 10.28 12.13
N SER A 16 -8.83 10.03 10.82
CA SER A 16 -7.61 9.61 10.12
C SER A 16 -6.48 10.63 10.31
N GLU A 17 -5.25 10.17 10.46
CA GLU A 17 -4.09 11.07 10.56
C GLU A 17 -3.78 11.79 9.24
N ASP A 18 -4.22 11.20 8.12
CA ASP A 18 -4.04 11.76 6.79
C ASP A 18 -4.84 13.04 6.60
N TRP A 19 -4.13 14.12 6.26
CA TRP A 19 -4.71 15.45 6.05
C TRP A 19 -5.87 15.43 5.05
N LEU A 20 -5.75 14.64 3.97
CA LEU A 20 -6.76 14.59 2.91
C LEU A 20 -8.08 14.06 3.44
N PHE A 21 -8.05 12.98 4.22
CA PHE A 21 -9.23 12.34 4.79
C PHE A 21 -9.87 13.23 5.87
N ARG A 22 -9.05 13.90 6.70
CA ARG A 22 -9.55 14.89 7.67
C ARG A 22 -10.32 16.03 7.02
N ARG A 23 -9.88 16.50 5.85
CA ARG A 23 -10.56 17.59 5.13
C ARG A 23 -11.97 17.20 4.67
N PHE A 24 -12.23 15.92 4.43
CA PHE A 24 -13.52 15.41 3.99
C PHE A 24 -14.35 14.78 5.11
N ASP A 25 -13.89 14.89 6.37
CA ASP A 25 -14.53 14.25 7.53
C ASP A 25 -14.70 12.73 7.33
N PHE A 26 -13.73 12.12 6.63
CA PHE A 26 -13.72 10.69 6.38
C PHE A 26 -13.28 9.96 7.66
N PRO A 27 -14.09 9.02 8.18
CA PRO A 27 -13.80 8.33 9.42
C PRO A 27 -12.65 7.34 9.22
N ASP A 28 -11.91 7.08 10.30
CA ASP A 28 -10.81 6.12 10.26
C ASP A 28 -11.35 4.67 10.24
N SER A 29 -12.45 4.44 10.96
CA SER A 29 -13.23 3.20 10.94
C SER A 29 -14.72 3.49 10.96
N CYS A 30 -15.52 2.57 10.42
CA CYS A 30 -16.99 2.60 10.55
C CYS A 30 -17.52 1.41 11.34
N THR A 31 -16.65 0.60 11.97
CA THR A 31 -17.07 -0.67 12.58
C THR A 31 -17.61 -0.46 13.99
N GLU A 32 -18.77 -1.08 14.27
CA GLU A 32 -19.40 -1.02 15.58
C GLU A 32 -18.64 -1.90 16.61
N PRO A 33 -18.35 -1.40 17.82
CA PRO A 33 -17.67 -2.18 18.86
C PRO A 33 -18.33 -3.52 19.19
N VAL A 34 -19.66 -3.57 19.18
CA VAL A 34 -20.42 -4.79 19.48
C VAL A 34 -20.21 -5.87 18.41
N ASP A 35 -20.12 -5.45 17.14
CA ASP A 35 -19.85 -6.35 16.02
C ASP A 35 -18.41 -6.87 16.09
N LEU A 36 -17.44 -5.99 16.38
CA LEU A 36 -16.04 -6.37 16.61
C LEU A 36 -15.93 -7.43 17.71
N TYR A 37 -16.61 -7.22 18.84
CA TYR A 37 -16.63 -8.19 19.93
C TYR A 37 -17.14 -9.55 19.43
N ALA A 38 -18.31 -9.60 18.78
CA ALA A 38 -18.89 -10.86 18.30
C ALA A 38 -17.95 -11.59 17.34
N GLN A 39 -17.37 -10.85 16.38
CA GLN A 39 -16.51 -11.41 15.35
C GLN A 39 -15.14 -11.87 15.89
N LEU A 40 -14.54 -11.15 16.84
CA LEU A 40 -13.30 -11.57 17.50
C LEU A 40 -13.52 -12.85 18.32
N ARG A 41 -14.65 -12.97 19.02
CA ARG A 41 -15.03 -14.19 19.73
C ARG A 41 -15.20 -15.37 18.78
N GLU A 42 -15.87 -15.16 17.65
CA GLU A 42 -16.04 -16.17 16.61
C GLU A 42 -14.69 -16.62 16.00
N ARG A 43 -13.73 -15.71 15.85
CA ARG A 43 -12.35 -16.01 15.43
C ARG A 43 -11.46 -16.61 16.54
N GLY A 44 -12.05 -16.97 17.68
CA GLY A 44 -11.36 -17.68 18.75
C GLY A 44 -10.46 -16.82 19.62
N MET A 45 -10.72 -15.51 19.71
CA MET A 45 -10.09 -14.66 20.73
C MET A 45 -10.76 -14.89 22.08
N ASP A 46 -9.97 -15.29 23.07
CA ASP A 46 -10.42 -15.55 24.46
C ASP A 46 -10.64 -14.28 25.26
N PHE A 47 -10.02 -13.17 24.85
CA PHE A 47 -10.21 -11.84 25.41
C PHE A 47 -10.39 -10.83 24.27
N VAL A 48 -11.15 -9.77 24.53
CA VAL A 48 -11.43 -8.72 23.56
C VAL A 48 -11.13 -7.35 24.15
N THR A 49 -10.45 -6.52 23.37
CA THR A 49 -10.26 -5.10 23.67
C THR A 49 -10.32 -4.30 22.36
N ILE A 50 -10.45 -2.98 22.48
CA ILE A 50 -10.43 -2.05 21.36
C ILE A 50 -9.45 -0.93 21.74
N THR A 51 -8.58 -0.53 20.83
CA THR A 51 -7.53 0.45 21.04
C THR A 51 -7.77 1.68 20.19
N ASP A 52 -8.94 2.30 20.33
CA ASP A 52 -9.25 3.52 19.58
C ASP A 52 -8.25 4.64 19.89
N HIS A 53 -8.03 5.53 18.92
CA HIS A 53 -7.07 6.62 19.02
C HIS A 53 -7.46 7.61 20.12
N ASP A 54 -6.63 7.71 21.17
CA ASP A 54 -6.79 8.61 22.32
C ASP A 54 -8.22 8.59 22.92
N CYS A 55 -8.88 7.43 22.88
CA CYS A 55 -10.29 7.27 23.20
C CYS A 55 -10.59 5.88 23.76
N ILE A 56 -11.47 5.80 24.75
CA ILE A 56 -11.92 4.53 25.37
C ILE A 56 -13.39 4.18 25.08
N ASP A 57 -14.12 5.01 24.34
CA ASP A 57 -15.57 4.86 24.13
C ASP A 57 -15.93 3.53 23.45
N GLY A 58 -15.10 3.05 22.52
CA GLY A 58 -15.26 1.73 21.91
C GLY A 58 -15.21 0.60 22.95
N CYS A 59 -14.27 0.67 23.90
CA CYS A 59 -14.20 -0.26 25.01
C CYS A 59 -15.40 -0.14 25.96
N LEU A 60 -15.84 1.09 26.27
CA LEU A 60 -16.99 1.34 27.15
C LEU A 60 -18.30 0.76 26.55
N ALA A 61 -18.45 0.82 25.23
CA ALA A 61 -19.59 0.25 24.53
C ALA A 61 -19.71 -1.29 24.68
N ILE A 62 -18.61 -1.98 25.00
CA ILE A 62 -18.57 -3.44 25.21
C ILE A 62 -18.18 -3.83 26.64
N ALA A 63 -18.15 -2.88 27.58
CA ALA A 63 -17.68 -3.11 28.95
C ALA A 63 -18.56 -4.11 29.73
N ASN A 64 -19.83 -4.29 29.33
CA ASN A 64 -20.74 -5.28 29.92
C ASN A 64 -20.58 -6.70 29.35
N LYS A 65 -19.73 -6.90 28.33
CA LYS A 65 -19.48 -8.21 27.72
C LYS A 65 -18.42 -8.97 28.53
N PRO A 66 -18.48 -10.32 28.58
CA PRO A 66 -17.49 -11.10 29.31
C PRO A 66 -16.11 -11.03 28.63
N GLN A 67 -15.06 -11.15 29.43
CA GLN A 67 -13.65 -11.20 28.98
C GLN A 67 -13.20 -9.96 28.17
N THR A 68 -13.77 -8.80 28.47
CA THR A 68 -13.32 -7.51 27.94
C THR A 68 -12.48 -6.74 28.95
N PHE A 69 -11.65 -5.81 28.45
CA PHE A 69 -10.92 -4.84 29.25
C PHE A 69 -10.70 -3.55 28.45
N ILE A 70 -10.57 -2.43 29.17
CA ILE A 70 -10.43 -1.10 28.57
C ILE A 70 -8.98 -0.88 28.13
N SER A 71 -8.82 -0.36 26.92
CA SER A 71 -7.53 -0.04 26.30
C SER A 71 -7.69 1.18 25.40
N GLU A 72 -6.58 1.75 24.95
CA GLU A 72 -6.53 2.80 23.93
C GLU A 72 -5.18 2.77 23.21
N GLN A 73 -5.13 3.40 22.03
CA GLN A 73 -3.88 3.74 21.37
C GLN A 73 -3.59 5.21 21.59
N VAL A 74 -2.56 5.48 22.38
CA VAL A 74 -2.16 6.83 22.77
C VAL A 74 -1.22 7.41 21.73
N THR A 75 -1.60 8.57 21.18
CA THR A 75 -0.69 9.42 20.42
C THR A 75 0.18 10.21 21.40
N ALA A 76 1.45 9.83 21.50
CA ALA A 76 2.42 10.44 22.39
C ALA A 76 3.51 11.23 21.63
N TYR A 77 4.13 12.18 22.31
CA TYR A 77 5.05 13.15 21.72
C TYR A 77 6.41 13.12 22.39
N PHE A 78 7.48 13.30 21.61
CA PHE A 78 8.76 13.68 22.18
C PHE A 78 8.69 15.17 22.58
N PRO A 79 9.08 15.56 23.80
CA PRO A 79 9.03 16.96 24.20
C PRO A 79 10.07 17.83 23.48
N GLN A 80 11.11 17.23 22.90
CA GLN A 80 12.20 17.95 22.24
C GLN A 80 11.88 18.39 20.81
N ASP A 81 10.97 17.70 20.12
CA ASP A 81 10.65 17.96 18.71
C ASP A 81 9.24 17.42 18.36
N PRO A 82 8.68 17.70 17.15
CA PRO A 82 7.30 17.35 16.86
C PRO A 82 7.09 15.85 16.55
N CYS A 83 8.06 14.96 16.77
CA CYS A 83 7.93 13.54 16.51
C CYS A 83 6.81 12.91 17.34
N LYS A 84 5.93 12.18 16.64
CA LYS A 84 4.84 11.42 17.24
C LYS A 84 5.17 9.94 17.26
N ILE A 85 4.69 9.26 18.28
CA ILE A 85 4.70 7.81 18.41
C ILE A 85 3.34 7.32 18.87
N HIS A 86 3.02 6.07 18.56
CA HIS A 86 1.83 5.40 19.06
C HIS A 86 2.20 4.39 20.13
N LEU A 87 1.46 4.42 21.22
CA LEU A 87 1.63 3.53 22.36
C LEU A 87 0.30 2.84 22.66
N LEU A 88 0.30 1.50 22.63
CA LEU A 88 -0.83 0.71 23.08
C LEU A 88 -0.80 0.65 24.61
N VAL A 89 -1.93 0.94 25.25
CA VAL A 89 -2.09 0.80 26.70
C VAL A 89 -3.33 -0.04 26.99
N TRP A 90 -3.21 -0.99 27.93
CA TRP A 90 -4.22 -2.01 28.16
C TRP A 90 -4.57 -2.18 29.63
N GLY A 91 -5.84 -2.51 29.89
CA GLY A 91 -6.34 -2.77 31.24
C GLY A 91 -6.45 -1.52 32.11
N ILE A 92 -6.72 -0.37 31.50
CA ILE A 92 -6.78 0.92 32.19
C ILE A 92 -8.17 1.19 32.77
N THR A 93 -8.27 2.16 33.68
CA THR A 93 -9.54 2.72 34.15
C THR A 93 -9.86 4.04 33.44
N PRO A 94 -11.12 4.52 33.46
CA PRO A 94 -11.46 5.85 32.93
C PRO A 94 -10.68 7.00 33.58
N ALA A 95 -10.32 6.88 34.86
CA ALA A 95 -9.46 7.86 35.53
C ALA A 95 -8.03 7.83 34.96
N GLN A 96 -7.47 6.63 34.75
CA GLN A 96 -6.15 6.49 34.16
C GLN A 96 -6.09 7.00 32.71
N HIS A 97 -7.17 6.86 31.93
CA HIS A 97 -7.28 7.49 30.60
C HIS A 97 -7.17 9.03 30.66
N GLN A 98 -7.82 9.67 31.65
CA GLN A 98 -7.71 11.11 31.85
C GLN A 98 -6.27 11.51 32.21
N ASP A 99 -5.62 10.77 33.09
CA ASP A 99 -4.21 11.01 33.45
C ASP A 99 -3.28 10.82 32.25
N ILE A 100 -3.45 9.76 31.47
CA ILE A 100 -2.70 9.49 30.23
C ILE A 100 -2.86 10.64 29.24
N SER A 101 -4.08 11.18 29.11
CA SER A 101 -4.37 12.33 28.24
C SER A 101 -3.59 13.59 28.62
N VAL A 102 -3.22 13.75 29.90
CA VAL A 102 -2.36 14.83 30.39
C VAL A 102 -0.90 14.55 30.04
N PHE A 103 -0.39 13.36 30.35
CA PHE A 103 1.03 13.02 30.20
C PHE A 103 1.47 12.76 28.75
N ARG A 104 0.56 12.43 27.83
CA ARG A 104 0.93 12.04 26.44
C ARG A 104 1.70 13.10 25.65
N SER A 105 1.65 14.36 26.06
CA SER A 105 2.48 15.44 25.48
C SER A 105 3.99 15.27 25.73
N ASN A 106 4.38 14.39 26.65
CA ASN A 106 5.76 14.07 26.95
C ASN A 106 5.92 12.56 27.20
N VAL A 107 6.50 11.84 26.22
CA VAL A 107 6.69 10.38 26.29
C VAL A 107 7.48 9.92 27.50
N PHE A 108 8.39 10.74 28.04
CA PHE A 108 9.18 10.40 29.23
C PHE A 108 8.33 10.43 30.50
N GLU A 109 7.47 11.45 30.65
CA GLU A 109 6.53 11.55 31.76
C GLU A 109 5.45 10.47 31.66
N LEU A 110 4.93 10.23 30.46
CA LEU A 110 3.98 9.15 30.21
C LEU A 110 4.57 7.80 30.58
N GLN A 111 5.80 7.50 30.17
CA GLN A 111 6.45 6.24 30.52
C GLN A 111 6.59 6.07 32.03
N LYS A 112 7.01 7.13 32.74
CA LYS A 112 7.12 7.11 34.21
C LYS A 112 5.76 6.80 34.86
N TYR A 113 4.71 7.50 34.45
CA TYR A 113 3.36 7.28 34.94
C TYR A 113 2.88 5.83 34.73
N LEU A 114 3.09 5.29 33.52
CA LEU A 114 2.71 3.91 33.20
C LEU A 114 3.46 2.89 34.05
N ALA A 115 4.75 3.12 34.30
CA ALA A 115 5.58 2.25 35.13
C ALA A 115 5.15 2.28 36.61
N GLU A 116 4.96 3.47 37.18
CA GLU A 116 4.54 3.65 38.59
C GLU A 116 3.17 3.01 38.86
N ASN A 117 2.26 3.09 37.90
CA ASN A 117 0.92 2.51 37.99
C ASN A 117 0.83 1.06 37.50
N ARG A 118 1.94 0.45 37.07
CA ARG A 118 2.01 -0.92 36.54
C ARG A 118 0.99 -1.19 35.43
N ILE A 119 0.82 -0.23 34.53
CA ILE A 119 -0.09 -0.35 33.38
C ILE A 119 0.59 -1.18 32.29
N ALA A 120 -0.13 -2.14 31.70
CA ALA A 120 0.38 -2.93 30.58
C ALA A 120 0.40 -2.07 29.30
N HIS A 121 1.51 -2.04 28.58
CA HIS A 121 1.67 -1.18 27.40
C HIS A 121 2.71 -1.74 26.43
N ALA A 122 2.69 -1.28 25.17
CA ALA A 122 3.72 -1.54 24.17
C ALA A 122 3.79 -0.43 23.10
N ILE A 123 4.97 -0.25 22.50
CA ILE A 123 5.10 0.62 21.32
C ILE A 123 4.41 -0.03 20.13
N ALA A 124 3.43 0.65 19.53
CA ALA A 124 2.78 0.21 18.29
C ALA A 124 3.73 0.40 17.10
N HIS A 125 3.69 -0.55 16.17
CA HIS A 125 4.36 -0.51 14.86
C HIS A 125 5.67 0.31 14.85
N PRO A 126 6.73 -0.12 15.56
CA PRO A 126 7.85 0.73 15.96
C PRO A 126 8.67 1.32 14.80
N LEU A 127 8.62 0.72 13.61
CA LEU A 127 9.28 1.23 12.41
C LEU A 127 8.34 1.97 11.45
N TYR A 128 7.17 2.40 11.94
CA TYR A 128 6.25 3.27 11.20
C TYR A 128 6.36 4.72 11.68
N SER A 129 6.73 5.62 10.76
CA SER A 129 6.91 7.04 11.07
C SER A 129 5.60 7.83 10.94
N VAL A 130 4.79 7.83 12.01
CA VAL A 130 3.47 8.49 12.15
C VAL A 130 3.35 9.83 11.40
N ASN A 131 4.29 10.76 11.63
CA ASN A 131 4.28 12.08 10.99
C ASN A 131 5.55 12.40 10.19
N GLY A 132 6.28 11.37 9.74
CA GLY A 132 7.52 11.54 8.97
C GLY A 132 8.72 12.10 9.74
N LYS A 133 8.71 12.08 11.08
CA LYS A 133 9.77 12.63 11.96
C LYS A 133 10.53 11.60 12.78
N LEU A 134 10.20 10.31 12.66
CA LEU A 134 10.86 9.26 13.42
C LEU A 134 12.32 9.09 12.95
N THR A 135 13.26 9.03 13.89
CA THR A 135 14.71 8.91 13.62
C THR A 135 15.31 7.74 14.40
N ALA A 136 16.56 7.36 14.10
CA ALA A 136 17.30 6.38 14.88
C ALA A 136 17.40 6.77 16.37
N ALA A 137 17.70 8.04 16.66
CA ALA A 137 17.73 8.56 18.02
C ALA A 137 16.40 8.38 18.78
N HIS A 138 15.26 8.58 18.09
CA HIS A 138 13.95 8.30 18.66
C HIS A 138 13.79 6.82 19.00
N LEU A 139 14.14 5.91 18.08
CA LEU A 139 14.06 4.47 18.31
C LEU A 139 14.93 4.01 19.47
N GLU A 140 16.14 4.55 19.63
CA GLU A 140 17.01 4.28 20.77
C GLU A 140 16.38 4.68 22.10
N ARG A 141 15.79 5.88 22.17
CA ARG A 141 15.07 6.33 23.36
C ARG A 141 13.89 5.42 23.66
N LEU A 142 13.10 5.03 22.66
CA LEU A 142 12.01 4.07 22.86
C LEU A 142 12.52 2.72 23.37
N ILE A 143 13.64 2.22 22.85
CA ILE A 143 14.30 1.01 23.35
C ILE A 143 14.74 1.17 24.81
N LEU A 144 15.24 2.32 25.24
CA LEU A 144 15.62 2.53 26.64
C LEU A 144 14.39 2.63 27.56
N LEU A 145 13.31 3.24 27.07
CA LEU A 145 12.10 3.55 27.83
C LEU A 145 11.10 2.38 27.94
N PHE A 146 11.03 1.51 26.94
CA PHE A 146 9.98 0.51 26.83
C PHE A 146 10.54 -0.90 26.68
N LYS A 147 9.82 -1.85 27.29
CA LYS A 147 10.16 -3.27 27.27
C LYS A 147 9.40 -4.04 26.18
N HIS A 148 8.17 -3.60 25.89
CA HIS A 148 7.24 -4.28 24.99
C HIS A 148 7.05 -3.50 23.69
N PHE A 149 7.02 -4.22 22.59
CA PHE A 149 6.89 -3.68 21.25
C PHE A 149 5.93 -4.54 20.44
N GLU A 150 5.19 -3.93 19.54
CA GLU A 150 4.47 -4.65 18.51
C GLU A 150 5.47 -5.24 17.50
N GLY A 151 5.52 -6.57 17.45
CA GLY A 151 6.38 -7.33 16.54
C GLY A 151 5.65 -7.83 15.29
N ILE A 152 4.32 -7.95 15.32
CA ILE A 152 3.49 -8.23 14.16
C ILE A 152 2.32 -7.24 14.16
N ASN A 153 2.23 -6.42 13.12
CA ASN A 153 1.11 -5.53 12.89
C ASN A 153 0.35 -6.00 11.64
N GLY A 154 -0.94 -6.32 11.79
CA GLY A 154 -1.78 -6.86 10.72
C GLY A 154 -2.19 -5.87 9.62
N LEU A 155 -1.97 -4.57 9.84
CA LEU A 155 -2.23 -3.51 8.87
C LEU A 155 -0.99 -3.19 8.04
N ARG A 156 0.22 -3.29 8.60
CA ARG A 156 1.48 -2.83 7.96
C ARG A 156 2.20 -3.93 7.17
N ASP A 157 3.00 -3.52 6.18
CA ASP A 157 3.83 -4.44 5.39
C ASP A 157 4.78 -5.29 6.27
N SER A 158 4.93 -6.58 5.91
CA SER A 158 5.77 -7.54 6.62
C SER A 158 7.21 -7.08 6.83
N LEU A 159 7.78 -6.30 5.91
CA LEU A 159 9.15 -5.81 6.00
C LEU A 159 9.38 -5.02 7.30
N LEU A 160 8.40 -4.22 7.74
CA LEU A 160 8.50 -3.45 8.98
C LEU A 160 8.50 -4.36 10.22
N SER A 161 7.62 -5.37 10.24
CA SER A 161 7.53 -6.34 11.33
C SER A 161 8.82 -7.19 11.44
N ASP A 162 9.34 -7.66 10.30
CA ASP A 162 10.55 -8.45 10.22
C ASP A 162 11.78 -7.67 10.70
N LEU A 163 11.92 -6.43 10.23
CA LEU A 163 13.02 -5.54 10.62
C LEU A 163 12.94 -5.16 12.10
N ALA A 164 11.76 -4.80 12.61
CA ALA A 164 11.57 -4.47 14.02
C ALA A 164 11.92 -5.68 14.90
N THR A 165 11.42 -6.86 14.54
CA THR A 165 11.72 -8.11 15.25
C THR A 165 13.21 -8.43 15.23
N LYS A 166 13.88 -8.29 14.09
CA LYS A 166 15.32 -8.50 13.97
C LYS A 166 16.11 -7.53 14.86
N LEU A 167 15.84 -6.23 14.73
CA LEU A 167 16.49 -5.17 15.52
C LEU A 167 16.36 -5.43 17.02
N LEU A 168 15.14 -5.69 17.49
CA LEU A 168 14.84 -5.83 18.92
C LEU A 168 15.38 -7.15 19.52
N ARG A 169 15.49 -8.22 18.72
CA ARG A 169 16.05 -9.50 19.18
C ARG A 169 17.58 -9.54 19.20
N GLU A 170 18.23 -8.71 18.39
CA GLU A 170 19.70 -8.67 18.27
C GLU A 170 20.35 -7.65 19.22
N LEU A 171 19.56 -6.97 20.07
CA LEU A 171 20.09 -6.07 21.10
C LEU A 171 20.97 -6.83 22.10
N THR A 172 22.06 -6.19 22.50
CA THR A 172 23.01 -6.70 23.51
C THR A 172 23.15 -5.70 24.67
N PRO A 173 23.63 -6.12 25.85
CA PRO A 173 23.92 -5.19 26.94
C PRO A 173 24.82 -4.01 26.51
N ALA A 174 25.91 -4.31 25.80
CA ALA A 174 26.82 -3.28 25.29
C ALA A 174 26.13 -2.28 24.36
N LYS A 175 25.15 -2.74 23.58
CA LYS A 175 24.39 -1.86 22.69
C LYS A 175 23.43 -0.94 23.44
N ILE A 176 22.82 -1.45 24.52
CA ILE A 176 22.03 -0.61 25.43
C ILE A 176 22.93 0.44 26.08
N ASP A 177 24.13 0.08 26.54
CA ASP A 177 25.05 1.04 27.17
C ASP A 177 25.46 2.14 26.18
N GLU A 178 25.73 1.78 24.92
CA GLU A 178 25.99 2.72 23.82
C GLU A 178 24.80 3.69 23.63
N PHE A 179 23.58 3.17 23.57
CA PHE A 179 22.37 3.97 23.41
C PHE A 179 22.14 4.88 24.62
N ALA A 180 22.30 4.36 25.84
CA ALA A 180 22.11 5.12 27.07
C ALA A 180 23.09 6.29 27.16
N ASN A 181 24.36 6.07 26.82
CA ASN A 181 25.38 7.12 26.80
C ASN A 181 25.11 8.15 25.70
N ARG A 182 24.75 7.72 24.50
CA ARG A 182 24.49 8.65 23.37
C ARG A 182 23.24 9.50 23.58
N GLN A 183 22.22 8.93 24.22
CA GLN A 183 20.94 9.62 24.47
C GLN A 183 20.89 10.33 25.82
N ASP A 184 21.93 10.21 26.65
CA ASP A 184 21.95 10.66 28.05
C ASP A 184 20.69 10.21 28.83
N LEU A 185 20.36 8.92 28.69
CA LEU A 185 19.11 8.34 29.17
C LEU A 185 19.33 6.94 29.73
N ALA A 186 19.08 6.77 31.02
CA ALA A 186 19.13 5.45 31.65
C ALA A 186 17.94 4.58 31.21
N PRO A 187 18.13 3.26 31.00
CA PRO A 187 17.03 2.34 30.76
C PRO A 187 16.10 2.24 31.97
N THR A 188 14.80 2.08 31.73
CA THR A 188 13.76 2.16 32.77
C THR A 188 13.33 0.80 33.32
N HIS A 189 13.84 -0.29 32.76
CA HIS A 189 13.48 -1.67 33.10
C HIS A 189 14.71 -2.60 33.11
N PRO A 190 14.67 -3.69 33.90
CA PRO A 190 15.77 -4.65 33.94
C PRO A 190 15.91 -5.41 32.62
N GLU A 191 17.14 -5.84 32.35
CA GLU A 191 17.53 -6.55 31.12
C GLU A 191 17.02 -5.83 29.84
N PRO A 192 17.34 -4.55 29.65
CA PRO A 192 16.73 -3.72 28.61
C PRO A 192 16.97 -4.21 27.18
N TRP A 193 17.99 -5.06 26.96
CA TRP A 193 18.23 -5.73 25.68
C TRP A 193 17.26 -6.88 25.38
N LYS A 194 16.53 -7.39 26.38
CA LYS A 194 15.52 -8.46 26.21
C LYS A 194 14.13 -7.85 26.01
N LYS A 195 13.74 -7.68 24.74
CA LYS A 195 12.43 -7.14 24.36
C LYS A 195 11.35 -8.20 24.30
N ILE A 196 10.13 -7.79 24.63
CA ILE A 196 8.93 -8.62 24.54
C ILE A 196 8.13 -8.15 23.32
N LEU A 197 7.69 -9.10 22.50
CA LEU A 197 6.92 -8.81 21.30
C LEU A 197 5.46 -9.20 21.49
N VAL A 198 4.57 -8.31 21.05
CA VAL A 198 3.12 -8.54 20.95
C VAL A 198 2.66 -8.40 19.50
N GLY A 199 1.45 -8.82 19.20
CA GLY A 199 0.83 -8.61 17.89
C GLY A 199 -0.63 -8.21 18.00
N GLY A 200 -1.08 -7.45 17.00
CA GLY A 200 -2.46 -7.04 16.83
C GLY A 200 -2.74 -6.70 15.36
N SER A 201 -4.01 -6.71 14.98
CA SER A 201 -4.42 -6.58 13.59
C SER A 201 -4.28 -5.16 13.06
N ASP A 202 -4.37 -4.15 13.93
CA ASP A 202 -4.47 -2.73 13.57
C ASP A 202 -5.62 -2.53 12.53
N ASP A 203 -6.67 -3.37 12.62
CA ASP A 203 -7.78 -3.35 11.67
C ASP A 203 -8.68 -2.14 11.93
N HIS A 204 -8.80 -1.31 10.90
CA HIS A 204 -9.69 -0.16 10.84
C HIS A 204 -10.94 -0.46 10.00
N GLY A 205 -10.82 -1.39 9.05
CA GLY A 205 -11.84 -1.66 8.04
C GLY A 205 -12.92 -2.66 8.46
N GLY A 206 -12.79 -3.32 9.62
CA GLY A 206 -13.75 -4.33 10.09
C GLY A 206 -13.76 -5.60 9.24
N LYS A 207 -12.61 -5.95 8.64
CA LYS A 207 -12.47 -7.14 7.76
C LYS A 207 -11.31 -8.02 8.17
N PHE A 208 -10.21 -7.42 8.62
CA PHE A 208 -8.96 -8.12 8.92
C PHE A 208 -8.65 -8.20 10.43
N PHE A 209 -9.66 -7.97 11.29
CA PHE A 209 -9.60 -8.26 12.71
C PHE A 209 -9.08 -9.69 13.01
N ALA A 210 -8.26 -9.82 14.06
CA ALA A 210 -7.53 -11.05 14.42
C ALA A 210 -6.62 -11.62 13.32
N SER A 211 -6.28 -10.86 12.27
CA SER A 211 -5.24 -11.25 11.29
C SER A 211 -3.87 -11.39 11.95
N ALA A 212 -3.61 -10.58 12.97
CA ALA A 212 -2.52 -10.71 13.92
C ALA A 212 -3.09 -10.58 15.35
N PHE A 213 -2.47 -11.28 16.29
CA PHE A 213 -2.93 -11.33 17.68
C PHE A 213 -1.78 -11.78 18.60
N THR A 214 -2.01 -11.68 19.91
CA THR A 214 -1.08 -12.13 20.94
C THR A 214 -1.61 -13.38 21.64
N GLU A 215 -0.73 -14.38 21.78
CA GLU A 215 -1.02 -15.63 22.49
C GLU A 215 -0.24 -15.71 23.82
N THR A 216 -0.90 -16.17 24.88
CA THR A 216 -0.33 -16.37 26.23
C THR A 216 -0.66 -17.78 26.75
N PRO A 217 -0.04 -18.22 27.86
CA PRO A 217 -0.58 -19.33 28.64
C PRO A 217 -2.06 -19.12 28.98
N LYS A 218 -2.77 -20.21 29.29
CA LYS A 218 -4.20 -20.14 29.56
C LYS A 218 -4.47 -19.22 30.74
N ALA A 219 -5.22 -18.15 30.51
CA ALA A 219 -5.68 -17.20 31.52
C ALA A 219 -7.20 -17.31 31.69
N LYS A 220 -7.70 -17.13 32.91
CA LYS A 220 -9.13 -17.15 33.25
C LYS A 220 -9.75 -15.75 33.24
N THR A 221 -8.95 -14.72 33.49
CA THR A 221 -9.40 -13.33 33.61
C THR A 221 -8.52 -12.39 32.78
N PRO A 222 -9.03 -11.19 32.40
CA PRO A 222 -8.23 -10.19 31.70
C PRO A 222 -6.97 -9.79 32.49
N ALA A 223 -7.08 -9.70 33.82
CA ALA A 223 -5.96 -9.37 34.69
C ALA A 223 -4.85 -10.44 34.63
N GLU A 224 -5.20 -11.73 34.62
CA GLU A 224 -4.23 -12.83 34.47
C GLU A 224 -3.58 -12.82 33.08
N PHE A 225 -4.37 -12.53 32.04
CA PHE A 225 -3.87 -12.40 30.66
C PHE A 225 -2.86 -11.26 30.52
N LEU A 226 -3.19 -10.07 31.04
CA LEU A 226 -2.28 -8.91 31.03
C LEU A 226 -1.04 -9.15 31.90
N ALA A 227 -1.17 -9.86 33.02
CA ALA A 227 -0.02 -10.26 33.84
C ALA A 227 0.94 -11.18 33.07
N HIS A 228 0.43 -12.08 32.21
CA HIS A 228 1.28 -12.86 31.31
C HIS A 228 2.02 -11.98 30.31
N ILE A 229 1.35 -10.99 29.71
CA ILE A 229 1.98 -10.05 28.79
C ILE A 229 3.08 -9.27 29.51
N MET A 230 2.79 -8.63 30.64
CA MET A 230 3.76 -7.85 31.41
C MET A 230 4.99 -8.68 31.84
N ALA A 231 4.77 -9.95 32.17
CA ALA A 231 5.85 -10.89 32.52
C ALA A 231 6.63 -11.43 31.31
N GLY A 232 6.23 -11.10 30.08
CA GLY A 232 6.86 -11.60 28.85
C GLY A 232 6.51 -13.03 28.49
N ARG A 233 5.46 -13.60 29.09
CA ARG A 233 4.91 -14.92 28.76
C ARG A 233 3.89 -14.79 27.64
N CYS A 234 4.30 -14.22 26.51
CA CYS A 234 3.47 -14.02 25.34
C CYS A 234 4.25 -14.20 24.03
N GLN A 235 3.53 -14.42 22.94
CA GLN A 235 4.09 -14.44 21.59
C GLN A 235 3.12 -13.78 20.60
N PRO A 236 3.63 -12.99 19.65
CA PRO A 236 2.82 -12.54 18.53
C PRO A 236 2.55 -13.71 17.58
N LYS A 237 1.35 -13.74 17.01
CA LYS A 237 0.88 -14.73 16.03
C LYS A 237 0.10 -14.03 14.93
N GLY A 238 -0.12 -14.74 13.82
CA GLY A 238 -0.85 -14.24 12.66
C GLY A 238 0.06 -13.75 11.55
N ARG A 239 -0.43 -12.83 10.73
CA ARG A 239 0.23 -12.30 9.53
C ARG A 239 0.24 -10.79 9.51
N ALA A 240 1.27 -10.22 8.89
CA ALA A 240 1.33 -8.80 8.58
C ALA A 240 0.31 -8.40 7.49
N GLY A 241 0.14 -7.11 7.30
CA GLY A 241 -0.76 -6.54 6.30
C GLY A 241 -0.27 -6.68 4.87
N THR A 242 -1.17 -6.42 3.93
CA THR A 242 -0.86 -6.32 2.50
C THR A 242 -1.55 -5.09 1.91
N PRO A 243 -1.05 -4.55 0.78
CA PRO A 243 -1.75 -3.48 0.05
C PRO A 243 -3.21 -3.82 -0.24
N LEU A 244 -3.48 -5.05 -0.69
CA LEU A 244 -4.83 -5.47 -1.04
C LEU A 244 -5.75 -5.54 0.18
N ALA A 245 -5.26 -6.03 1.32
CA ALA A 245 -6.03 -6.03 2.56
C ALA A 245 -6.37 -4.61 3.01
N LEU A 246 -5.39 -3.69 2.99
CA LEU A 246 -5.62 -2.28 3.34
C LEU A 246 -6.64 -1.63 2.39
N SER A 247 -6.49 -1.81 1.08
CA SER A 247 -7.43 -1.28 0.08
C SER A 247 -8.84 -1.82 0.31
N HIS A 248 -8.96 -3.10 0.65
CA HIS A 248 -10.23 -3.74 0.93
C HIS A 248 -10.89 -3.20 2.20
N GLY A 249 -10.12 -3.01 3.27
CA GLY A 249 -10.58 -2.33 4.48
C GLY A 249 -11.06 -0.92 4.17
N PHE A 250 -10.29 -0.16 3.38
CA PHE A 250 -10.64 1.20 2.97
C PHE A 250 -11.94 1.26 2.16
N TYR A 251 -12.14 0.35 1.19
CA TYR A 251 -13.40 0.24 0.47
C TYR A 251 -14.58 0.01 1.44
N ASN A 252 -14.41 -0.83 2.46
CA ASN A 252 -15.46 -1.09 3.44
C ASN A 252 -15.78 0.19 4.26
N THR A 253 -14.77 0.92 4.72
CA THR A 253 -14.94 2.21 5.40
C THR A 253 -15.61 3.24 4.50
N LEU A 254 -15.21 3.33 3.23
CA LEU A 254 -15.84 4.22 2.25
C LEU A 254 -17.31 3.89 2.03
N SER A 255 -17.65 2.61 1.97
CA SER A 255 -19.04 2.18 1.86
C SER A 255 -19.86 2.57 3.08
N GLY A 256 -19.35 2.31 4.29
CA GLY A 256 -19.99 2.72 5.54
C GLY A 256 -20.19 4.24 5.63
N PHE A 257 -19.19 5.02 5.21
CA PHE A 257 -19.28 6.48 5.16
C PHE A 257 -20.36 6.98 4.17
N ILE A 258 -20.40 6.40 2.96
CA ILE A 258 -21.43 6.76 1.96
C ILE A 258 -22.83 6.39 2.47
N GLN A 259 -22.97 5.19 3.06
CA GLN A 259 -24.24 4.76 3.65
C GLN A 259 -24.68 5.74 4.75
N GLY A 260 -23.83 6.02 5.74
CA GLY A 260 -24.18 6.91 6.85
C GLY A 260 -24.56 8.33 6.42
N ARG A 261 -23.92 8.87 5.37
CA ARG A 261 -24.14 10.26 4.93
C ARG A 261 -25.25 10.43 3.88
N PHE A 262 -25.55 9.38 3.10
CA PHE A 262 -26.43 9.47 1.94
C PHE A 262 -27.63 8.50 1.97
N HIS A 263 -27.83 7.73 3.04
CA HIS A 263 -28.96 6.79 3.17
C HIS A 263 -30.32 7.44 2.84
N GLU A 264 -30.58 8.64 3.36
CA GLU A 264 -31.83 9.37 3.14
C GLU A 264 -31.97 9.92 1.70
N LYS A 265 -30.85 10.18 1.01
CA LYS A 265 -30.85 10.80 -0.34
C LYS A 265 -30.88 9.77 -1.48
N LEU A 266 -30.35 8.57 -1.25
CA LEU A 266 -30.20 7.54 -2.30
C LEU A 266 -31.47 6.68 -2.49
N GLY A 267 -32.37 6.61 -1.52
CA GLY A 267 -33.62 5.85 -1.62
C GLY A 267 -33.39 4.36 -2.00
N PRO A 268 -34.28 3.70 -2.76
CA PRO A 268 -34.13 2.27 -3.10
C PRO A 268 -32.94 1.96 -4.00
N SER A 269 -32.36 2.97 -4.68
CA SER A 269 -31.10 2.79 -5.42
C SER A 269 -29.91 2.52 -4.48
N ALA A 270 -30.01 2.90 -3.21
CA ALA A 270 -29.02 2.59 -2.19
C ALA A 270 -28.87 1.07 -1.97
N ALA A 271 -30.00 0.35 -1.83
CA ALA A 271 -29.98 -1.10 -1.61
C ALA A 271 -29.38 -1.86 -2.81
N LEU A 272 -29.63 -1.38 -4.03
CA LEU A 272 -29.03 -1.94 -5.23
C LEU A 272 -27.52 -1.68 -5.27
N LEU A 273 -27.09 -0.45 -5.02
CA LEU A 273 -25.68 -0.07 -4.97
C LEU A 273 -24.93 -0.81 -3.86
N GLU A 274 -25.56 -0.99 -2.70
CA GLU A 274 -25.02 -1.76 -1.58
C GLU A 274 -24.85 -3.23 -1.95
N GLN A 275 -25.83 -3.85 -2.61
CA GLN A 275 -25.70 -5.24 -3.06
C GLN A 275 -24.63 -5.37 -4.15
N MET A 276 -24.57 -4.44 -5.11
CA MET A 276 -23.51 -4.43 -6.13
C MET A 276 -22.12 -4.29 -5.49
N PHE A 277 -21.98 -3.37 -4.54
CA PHE A 277 -20.74 -3.14 -3.81
C PHE A 277 -20.34 -4.35 -2.96
N SER A 278 -21.29 -4.94 -2.23
CA SER A 278 -21.07 -6.16 -1.44
C SER A 278 -20.56 -7.30 -2.32
N ARG A 279 -21.19 -7.53 -3.47
CA ARG A 279 -20.71 -8.54 -4.44
C ARG A 279 -19.32 -8.23 -4.96
N PHE A 280 -19.02 -6.97 -5.28
CA PHE A 280 -17.67 -6.56 -5.68
C PHE A 280 -16.63 -6.86 -4.58
N MET A 281 -16.95 -6.55 -3.32
CA MET A 281 -16.11 -6.86 -2.17
C MET A 281 -15.97 -8.37 -1.92
N GLU A 282 -16.97 -9.17 -2.28
CA GLU A 282 -16.83 -10.63 -2.26
C GLU A 282 -16.03 -11.18 -3.45
N GLY A 283 -15.60 -10.32 -4.38
CA GLY A 283 -14.96 -10.72 -5.63
C GLY A 283 -15.93 -11.42 -6.59
N ARG A 284 -17.24 -11.15 -6.50
CA ARG A 284 -18.29 -11.68 -7.36
C ARG A 284 -18.69 -10.64 -8.41
N ASP A 285 -19.26 -11.12 -9.53
CA ASP A 285 -19.83 -10.24 -10.56
C ASP A 285 -20.91 -9.33 -9.93
N PRO A 286 -20.69 -7.99 -9.92
CA PRO A 286 -21.60 -7.04 -9.27
C PRO A 286 -22.92 -6.89 -10.03
N THR A 287 -23.00 -7.33 -11.29
CA THR A 287 -24.19 -7.21 -12.14
C THR A 287 -25.09 -8.45 -12.13
N LYS A 288 -24.63 -9.55 -11.52
CA LYS A 288 -25.30 -10.85 -11.55
C LYS A 288 -26.24 -11.03 -10.37
N PHE A 289 -27.50 -10.61 -10.51
CA PHE A 289 -28.53 -10.81 -9.50
C PHE A 289 -29.30 -12.13 -9.70
N THR A 290 -29.62 -12.82 -8.61
CA THR A 290 -30.53 -13.98 -8.61
C THR A 290 -31.96 -13.54 -8.94
N LEU A 291 -32.81 -14.47 -9.38
CA LEU A 291 -34.23 -14.19 -9.67
C LEU A 291 -34.97 -13.62 -8.45
N ARG A 292 -34.62 -14.08 -7.25
CA ARG A 292 -35.19 -13.59 -5.98
C ARG A 292 -34.76 -12.14 -5.71
N GLU A 293 -33.48 -11.83 -5.89
CA GLU A 293 -32.93 -10.47 -5.72
C GLU A 293 -33.55 -9.50 -6.72
N LYS A 294 -33.65 -9.89 -8.00
CA LYS A 294 -34.32 -9.08 -9.04
C LYS A 294 -35.78 -8.79 -8.68
N ALA A 295 -36.51 -9.77 -8.15
CA ALA A 295 -37.89 -9.58 -7.71
C ALA A 295 -38.00 -8.60 -6.53
N THR A 296 -37.07 -8.67 -5.57
CA THR A 296 -37.00 -7.71 -4.45
C THR A 296 -36.74 -6.28 -4.95
N PHE A 297 -35.87 -6.09 -5.93
CA PHE A 297 -35.58 -4.77 -6.52
C PHE A 297 -36.74 -4.19 -7.30
N VAL A 298 -37.45 -5.02 -8.08
CA VAL A 298 -38.65 -4.58 -8.80
C VAL A 298 -39.75 -4.19 -7.81
N ALA A 299 -39.94 -4.97 -6.75
CA ALA A 299 -40.90 -4.63 -5.70
C ALA A 299 -40.55 -3.31 -4.99
N GLN A 300 -39.28 -3.11 -4.61
CA GLN A 300 -38.81 -1.87 -3.96
C GLN A 300 -38.87 -0.64 -4.90
N GLY A 301 -38.55 -0.79 -6.19
CA GLY A 301 -38.61 0.28 -7.18
C GLY A 301 -40.05 0.70 -7.52
N VAL A 302 -41.00 -0.25 -7.53
CA VAL A 302 -42.44 0.03 -7.71
C VAL A 302 -43.01 0.72 -6.48
N LEU A 303 -42.61 0.32 -5.27
CA LEU A 303 -43.06 0.92 -4.00
C LEU A 303 -42.59 2.37 -3.81
N SER A 304 -41.48 2.78 -4.43
CA SER A 304 -40.89 4.10 -4.21
C SER A 304 -41.21 5.15 -5.28
N GLY A 305 -41.92 4.78 -6.34
CA GLY A 305 -42.32 5.68 -7.43
C GLY A 305 -41.18 6.28 -8.27
N LYS A 306 -39.93 5.83 -8.11
CA LYS A 306 -38.71 6.47 -8.67
C LYS A 306 -38.02 5.72 -9.81
N ILE A 307 -38.70 4.78 -10.45
CA ILE A 307 -38.17 3.97 -11.56
C ILE A 307 -37.58 4.86 -12.69
N PHE A 308 -38.12 6.08 -12.88
CA PHE A 308 -37.75 6.99 -13.96
C PHE A 308 -36.54 7.92 -13.69
N GLU A 309 -36.07 8.11 -12.45
CA GLU A 309 -34.92 8.99 -12.18
C GLU A 309 -33.54 8.35 -12.51
N LEU A 310 -33.48 7.02 -12.61
CA LEU A 310 -32.29 6.26 -13.01
C LEU A 310 -31.92 6.43 -14.50
N ALA A 311 -32.73 7.15 -15.28
CA ALA A 311 -32.63 7.26 -16.74
C ALA A 311 -32.18 8.64 -17.25
N LYS A 312 -31.47 9.47 -16.47
CA LYS A 312 -30.92 10.74 -16.98
C LYS A 312 -29.71 10.51 -17.91
N PRO A 313 -29.73 11.00 -19.17
CA PRO A 313 -28.88 10.52 -20.25
C PRO A 313 -27.39 10.89 -20.16
N ALA A 314 -27.01 11.98 -19.49
CA ALA A 314 -25.64 12.50 -19.53
C ALA A 314 -24.59 11.65 -18.76
N ASN A 315 -25.00 10.94 -17.69
CA ASN A 315 -24.10 10.08 -16.89
C ASN A 315 -24.31 8.58 -17.14
N VAL A 316 -25.30 8.21 -17.96
CA VAL A 316 -25.78 6.83 -18.15
C VAL A 316 -25.07 6.13 -19.31
N SER A 317 -24.47 6.86 -20.26
CA SER A 317 -23.78 6.26 -21.41
C SER A 317 -22.60 5.39 -21.01
N LEU A 318 -21.66 5.91 -20.21
CA LEU A 318 -20.45 5.16 -19.81
C LEU A 318 -20.79 3.91 -18.99
N TRP A 319 -21.73 4.04 -18.05
CA TRP A 319 -22.20 2.92 -17.23
C TRP A 319 -22.96 1.86 -18.03
N ASN A 320 -23.78 2.27 -19.01
CA ASN A 320 -24.46 1.33 -19.90
C ASN A 320 -23.48 0.63 -20.84
N ASP A 321 -22.46 1.33 -21.34
CA ASP A 321 -21.41 0.75 -22.18
C ASP A 321 -20.54 -0.22 -21.37
N LEU A 322 -20.24 0.10 -20.11
CA LEU A 322 -19.56 -0.79 -19.17
C LEU A 322 -20.40 -2.03 -18.84
N SER A 323 -21.66 -1.83 -18.48
CA SER A 323 -22.60 -2.92 -18.16
C SER A 323 -22.77 -3.86 -19.36
N ARG A 324 -22.96 -3.32 -20.58
CA ARG A 324 -23.02 -4.12 -21.82
C ARG A 324 -21.71 -4.88 -22.09
N TYR A 325 -20.55 -4.30 -21.77
CA TYR A 325 -19.27 -4.97 -21.91
C TYR A 325 -19.11 -6.12 -20.89
N PHE A 326 -19.41 -5.89 -19.61
CA PHE A 326 -19.39 -6.95 -18.58
C PHE A 326 -20.42 -8.03 -18.84
N ALA A 327 -21.50 -7.73 -19.56
CA ALA A 327 -22.47 -8.73 -19.98
C ALA A 327 -21.93 -9.71 -21.04
N ARG A 328 -20.84 -9.39 -21.75
CA ARG A 328 -20.28 -10.22 -22.82
C ARG A 328 -19.80 -11.58 -22.27
N PRO A 329 -20.14 -12.71 -22.91
CA PRO A 329 -19.73 -14.05 -22.45
C PRO A 329 -18.22 -14.20 -22.28
N GLU A 330 -17.43 -13.70 -23.23
CA GLU A 330 -15.96 -13.76 -23.23
C GLU A 330 -15.35 -13.02 -22.03
N VAL A 331 -15.91 -11.86 -21.68
CA VAL A 331 -15.46 -11.05 -20.54
C VAL A 331 -15.81 -11.75 -19.23
N LYS A 332 -17.02 -12.31 -19.13
CA LYS A 332 -17.44 -13.11 -17.97
C LYS A 332 -16.58 -14.36 -17.79
N GLU A 333 -16.25 -15.04 -18.87
CA GLU A 333 -15.39 -16.23 -18.83
C GLU A 333 -13.96 -15.85 -18.42
N LYS A 334 -13.42 -14.75 -18.93
CA LYS A 334 -12.11 -14.23 -18.51
C LYS A 334 -12.09 -13.88 -17.02
N ILE A 335 -13.12 -13.17 -16.53
CA ILE A 335 -13.27 -12.84 -15.11
C ILE A 335 -13.37 -14.14 -14.28
N ALA A 336 -14.22 -15.08 -14.68
CA ALA A 336 -14.39 -16.36 -13.96
C ALA A 336 -13.06 -17.13 -13.87
N ARG A 337 -12.32 -17.27 -14.96
CA ARG A 337 -11.02 -17.94 -14.98
C ARG A 337 -9.99 -17.28 -14.05
N GLU A 338 -9.97 -15.95 -13.97
CA GLU A 338 -9.01 -15.22 -13.14
C GLU A 338 -9.41 -15.17 -11.66
N VAL A 339 -10.70 -15.24 -11.35
CA VAL A 339 -11.26 -15.00 -10.02
C VAL A 339 -11.63 -16.29 -9.28
N GLU A 340 -12.09 -17.34 -9.96
CA GLU A 340 -12.56 -18.58 -9.32
C GLU A 340 -11.44 -19.39 -8.66
N VAL A 341 -10.19 -19.20 -9.10
CA VAL A 341 -9.01 -19.91 -8.58
C VAL A 341 -8.37 -19.23 -7.36
N VAL A 342 -8.85 -18.05 -6.96
CA VAL A 342 -8.27 -17.27 -5.86
C VAL A 342 -9.16 -17.36 -4.63
N ALA A 343 -8.60 -17.82 -3.51
CA ALA A 343 -9.37 -17.99 -2.27
C ALA A 343 -9.68 -16.65 -1.60
N GLU A 344 -8.73 -15.71 -1.64
CA GLU A 344 -8.79 -14.44 -0.92
C GLU A 344 -9.78 -13.46 -1.59
N PRO A 345 -10.84 -12.99 -0.87
CA PRO A 345 -11.80 -12.01 -1.40
C PRO A 345 -11.15 -10.71 -1.89
N GLU A 346 -10.19 -10.18 -1.13
CA GLU A 346 -9.47 -8.94 -1.45
C GLU A 346 -8.70 -9.05 -2.78
N ARG A 347 -8.14 -10.22 -3.06
CA ARG A 347 -7.40 -10.46 -4.28
C ARG A 347 -8.32 -10.64 -5.48
N ARG A 348 -9.45 -11.32 -5.28
CA ARG A 348 -10.51 -11.42 -6.29
C ARG A 348 -11.07 -10.06 -6.67
N ALA A 349 -11.38 -9.21 -5.68
CA ALA A 349 -11.86 -7.85 -5.90
C ALA A 349 -10.83 -7.00 -6.67
N PHE A 350 -9.55 -7.14 -6.35
CA PHE A 350 -8.47 -6.48 -7.08
C PHE A 350 -8.41 -6.93 -8.54
N LEU A 351 -8.39 -8.23 -8.82
CA LEU A 351 -8.35 -8.75 -10.20
C LEU A 351 -9.57 -8.28 -11.02
N LEU A 352 -10.76 -8.27 -10.41
CA LEU A 352 -11.96 -7.74 -11.05
C LEU A 352 -11.81 -6.25 -11.39
N ALA A 353 -11.34 -5.43 -10.43
CA ALA A 353 -11.08 -4.01 -10.65
C ALA A 353 -10.04 -3.77 -11.75
N ASN A 354 -9.00 -4.60 -11.83
CA ASN A 354 -7.98 -4.55 -12.88
C ASN A 354 -8.61 -4.79 -14.26
N VAL A 355 -9.37 -5.88 -14.43
CA VAL A 355 -10.01 -6.21 -15.71
C VAL A 355 -10.90 -5.07 -16.20
N VAL A 356 -11.67 -4.46 -15.29
CA VAL A 356 -12.51 -3.29 -15.60
C VAL A 356 -11.66 -2.11 -16.04
N SER A 357 -10.63 -1.80 -15.26
CA SER A 357 -9.92 -0.54 -15.37
C SER A 357 -8.96 -0.52 -16.55
N GLU A 358 -8.25 -1.61 -16.78
CA GLU A 358 -7.32 -1.76 -17.89
C GLU A 358 -8.02 -1.56 -19.24
N GLN A 359 -9.23 -2.13 -19.40
CA GLN A 359 -10.01 -2.05 -20.63
C GLN A 359 -10.60 -0.65 -20.88
N LEU A 360 -11.01 0.05 -19.82
CA LEU A 360 -11.43 1.45 -19.93
C LEU A 360 -10.26 2.36 -20.26
N ALA A 361 -9.15 2.21 -19.53
CA ALA A 361 -7.95 3.01 -19.73
C ALA A 361 -7.42 2.87 -21.16
N PHE A 362 -7.36 1.65 -21.69
CA PHE A 362 -6.94 1.41 -23.07
C PHE A 362 -7.90 2.05 -24.09
N ARG A 363 -9.22 1.95 -23.90
CA ARG A 363 -10.19 2.61 -24.80
C ARG A 363 -10.05 4.13 -24.82
N PHE A 364 -9.86 4.75 -23.66
CA PHE A 364 -9.63 6.20 -23.57
C PHE A 364 -8.30 6.59 -24.21
N PHE A 365 -7.26 5.77 -24.02
CA PHE A 365 -5.98 5.96 -24.66
C PHE A 365 -6.06 5.86 -26.20
N GLN A 366 -6.75 4.84 -26.73
CA GLN A 366 -6.95 4.73 -28.18
C GLN A 366 -7.68 5.95 -28.75
N ARG A 367 -8.71 6.43 -28.06
CA ARG A 367 -9.42 7.66 -28.46
C ARG A 367 -8.50 8.86 -28.43
N PHE A 368 -7.65 9.00 -27.41
CA PHE A 368 -6.63 10.05 -27.34
C PHE A 368 -5.69 9.99 -28.55
N VAL A 369 -5.09 8.83 -28.83
CA VAL A 369 -4.18 8.64 -29.96
C VAL A 369 -4.87 8.97 -31.29
N GLN A 370 -6.10 8.51 -31.50
CA GLN A 370 -6.88 8.82 -32.69
C GLN A 370 -7.15 10.33 -32.87
N GLN A 371 -7.52 11.04 -31.79
CA GLN A 371 -7.77 12.48 -31.86
C GLN A 371 -6.49 13.27 -32.14
N VAL A 372 -5.39 12.93 -31.46
CA VAL A 372 -4.09 13.60 -31.67
C VAL A 372 -3.57 13.36 -33.08
N THR A 373 -3.64 12.12 -33.59
CA THR A 373 -3.24 11.79 -34.97
C THR A 373 -4.09 12.51 -36.01
N GLY A 374 -5.37 12.77 -35.69
CA GLY A 374 -6.28 13.55 -36.52
C GLY A 374 -6.11 15.07 -36.41
N GLY A 375 -5.13 15.58 -35.66
CA GLY A 375 -4.90 17.01 -35.45
C GLY A 375 -5.79 17.68 -34.39
N ASN A 376 -6.65 16.91 -33.71
CA ASN A 376 -7.63 17.41 -32.73
C ASN A 376 -7.06 17.35 -31.31
N LEU A 377 -6.11 18.24 -31.01
CA LEU A 377 -5.40 18.25 -29.73
C LEU A 377 -6.31 18.48 -28.52
N VAL A 378 -7.33 19.34 -28.64
CA VAL A 378 -8.25 19.66 -27.54
C VAL A 378 -9.13 18.46 -27.20
N GLU A 379 -9.69 17.80 -28.21
CA GLU A 379 -10.52 16.60 -28.08
C GLU A 379 -9.70 15.42 -27.56
N GLY A 380 -8.42 15.34 -27.92
CA GLY A 380 -7.46 14.41 -27.31
C GLY A 380 -7.35 14.65 -25.80
N MET A 381 -7.11 15.88 -25.36
CA MET A 381 -7.04 16.21 -23.93
C MET A 381 -8.34 15.89 -23.19
N GLN A 382 -9.50 16.09 -23.81
CA GLN A 382 -10.80 15.67 -23.23
C GLN A 382 -10.93 14.15 -23.09
N ALA A 383 -10.31 13.36 -23.98
CA ALA A 383 -10.28 11.90 -23.82
C ALA A 383 -9.46 11.46 -22.60
N LEU A 384 -8.41 12.21 -22.24
CA LEU A 384 -7.61 11.94 -21.04
C LEU A 384 -8.37 12.27 -19.75
N THR A 385 -9.18 13.34 -19.72
CA THR A 385 -9.97 13.68 -18.52
C THR A 385 -11.04 12.64 -18.21
N ALA A 386 -11.46 11.84 -19.19
CA ALA A 386 -12.37 10.70 -18.99
C ALA A 386 -11.78 9.58 -18.12
N ILE A 387 -10.46 9.59 -17.85
CA ILE A 387 -9.80 8.66 -16.92
C ILE A 387 -10.08 9.01 -15.45
N ALA A 388 -10.45 10.25 -15.12
CA ALA A 388 -10.60 10.70 -13.73
C ALA A 388 -11.57 9.86 -12.88
N PRO A 389 -12.78 9.47 -13.36
CA PRO A 389 -13.67 8.59 -12.60
C PRO A 389 -13.06 7.21 -12.30
N LEU A 390 -12.20 6.72 -13.20
CA LEU A 390 -11.50 5.45 -13.01
C LEU A 390 -10.47 5.54 -11.90
N LEU A 391 -9.72 6.65 -11.84
CA LEU A 391 -8.76 6.89 -10.76
C LEU A 391 -9.44 7.00 -9.40
N ILE A 392 -10.67 7.54 -9.33
CA ILE A 392 -11.45 7.54 -8.09
C ILE A 392 -11.75 6.11 -7.64
N VAL A 393 -12.23 5.26 -8.55
CA VAL A 393 -12.52 3.84 -8.23
C VAL A 393 -11.25 3.11 -7.80
N LEU A 394 -10.12 3.38 -8.45
CA LEU A 394 -8.83 2.76 -8.14
C LEU A 394 -8.07 3.39 -6.96
N SER A 395 -8.53 4.53 -6.45
CA SER A 395 -7.81 5.28 -5.42
C SER A 395 -7.50 4.47 -4.15
N PRO A 396 -8.35 3.53 -3.67
CA PRO A 396 -8.01 2.70 -2.51
C PRO A 396 -6.86 1.74 -2.79
N TYR A 397 -6.69 1.25 -4.02
CA TYR A 397 -5.53 0.47 -4.43
C TYR A 397 -4.28 1.34 -4.54
N ILE A 398 -4.39 2.50 -5.18
CA ILE A 398 -3.27 3.44 -5.29
C ILE A 398 -2.76 3.83 -3.90
N TYR A 399 -3.68 4.20 -3.00
CA TYR A 399 -3.39 4.49 -1.62
C TYR A 399 -2.79 3.28 -0.91
N GLY A 400 -3.42 2.10 -1.01
CA GLY A 400 -2.98 0.89 -0.31
C GLY A 400 -1.57 0.43 -0.71
N PHE A 401 -1.21 0.53 -1.99
CA PHE A 401 0.15 0.22 -2.44
C PHE A 401 1.16 1.28 -1.99
N HIS A 402 0.78 2.55 -1.97
CA HIS A 402 1.69 3.63 -1.60
C HIS A 402 1.92 3.74 -0.08
N SER A 403 0.86 3.73 0.72
CA SER A 403 0.94 3.89 2.17
C SER A 403 1.56 2.68 2.88
N GLN A 404 1.44 1.48 2.28
CA GLN A 404 2.11 0.28 2.77
C GLN A 404 3.59 0.25 2.46
N ALA A 405 4.04 0.95 1.42
CA ALA A 405 5.41 0.87 0.96
C ALA A 405 6.35 1.62 1.92
N PRO A 406 7.17 0.91 2.72
CA PRO A 406 8.01 1.59 3.69
C PRO A 406 9.16 2.32 2.98
N SER A 407 9.62 3.42 3.56
CA SER A 407 10.79 4.14 3.04
C SER A 407 12.06 3.32 3.26
N ARG A 408 12.48 2.57 2.22
CA ARG A 408 13.69 1.73 2.26
C ARG A 408 14.94 2.55 2.51
N LYS A 409 15.00 3.79 1.98
CA LYS A 409 16.12 4.71 2.22
C LYS A 409 16.25 5.04 3.71
N TRP A 410 15.16 5.50 4.33
CA TRP A 410 15.15 5.82 5.77
C TRP A 410 15.46 4.60 6.62
N LEU A 411 14.92 3.42 6.28
CA LEU A 411 15.23 2.17 6.98
C LEU A 411 16.72 1.82 6.88
N ARG A 412 17.34 1.95 5.70
CA ARG A 412 18.77 1.69 5.51
C ARG A 412 19.62 2.63 6.35
N GLU A 413 19.32 3.92 6.34
CA GLU A 413 20.02 4.94 7.13
C GLU A 413 19.89 4.65 8.63
N THR A 414 18.66 4.37 9.09
CA THR A 414 18.35 4.03 10.48
C THR A 414 19.10 2.78 10.94
N PHE A 415 19.08 1.69 10.17
CA PHE A 415 19.79 0.47 10.54
C PHE A 415 21.31 0.64 10.49
N GLN A 416 21.82 1.42 9.53
CA GLN A 416 23.25 1.74 9.46
C GLN A 416 23.69 2.52 10.71
N GLU A 417 22.90 3.48 11.16
CA GLU A 417 23.19 4.27 12.37
C GLU A 417 23.04 3.44 13.65
N MET A 418 21.98 2.66 13.76
CA MET A 418 21.68 1.89 14.97
C MET A 418 22.55 0.64 15.09
N THR A 419 22.91 -0.03 13.99
CA THR A 419 23.56 -1.35 14.04
C THR A 419 24.91 -1.41 13.34
N GLY A 420 25.30 -0.35 12.62
CA GLY A 420 26.51 -0.34 11.80
C GLY A 420 26.40 -1.14 10.50
N THR A 421 25.26 -1.80 10.23
CA THR A 421 25.07 -2.65 9.06
C THR A 421 23.68 -2.48 8.44
N VAL A 422 23.58 -2.72 7.14
CA VAL A 422 22.30 -2.79 6.43
C VAL A 422 21.83 -4.25 6.32
N PRO A 423 20.64 -4.58 6.87
CA PRO A 423 19.99 -5.88 6.73
C PRO A 423 19.87 -6.34 5.28
N GLU A 424 19.95 -7.65 5.04
CA GLU A 424 19.92 -8.22 3.70
C GLU A 424 18.66 -7.87 2.90
N ASN A 425 17.48 -7.93 3.53
CA ASN A 425 16.19 -7.57 2.94
C ASN A 425 16.07 -6.07 2.56
N LEU A 426 16.97 -5.21 3.05
CA LEU A 426 17.09 -3.80 2.67
C LEU A 426 18.15 -3.55 1.59
N ARG A 427 18.93 -4.57 1.21
CA ARG A 427 19.87 -4.50 0.08
C ARG A 427 19.10 -4.65 -1.23
N ASN A 428 19.66 -4.09 -2.30
CA ASN A 428 19.06 -4.14 -3.63
C ASN A 428 19.56 -5.37 -4.38
N THR A 429 19.13 -6.55 -3.96
CA THR A 429 19.65 -7.84 -4.48
C THR A 429 18.73 -8.49 -5.50
N LYS A 430 17.40 -8.35 -5.35
CA LYS A 430 16.38 -8.84 -6.29
C LYS A 430 15.90 -7.71 -7.20
N ARG A 431 16.13 -7.82 -8.51
CA ARG A 431 15.97 -6.73 -9.49
C ARG A 431 15.01 -7.08 -10.61
N ALA A 432 14.17 -6.12 -11.00
CA ALA A 432 13.34 -6.23 -12.19
C ALA A 432 13.77 -5.19 -13.23
N TRP A 433 14.06 -5.64 -14.45
CA TRP A 433 14.55 -4.80 -15.55
C TRP A 433 13.49 -4.63 -16.63
N PHE A 434 12.94 -3.43 -16.72
CA PHE A 434 11.83 -3.08 -17.58
C PHE A 434 12.28 -2.55 -18.95
N THR A 435 11.65 -3.06 -20.00
CA THR A 435 11.88 -2.62 -21.37
C THR A 435 10.65 -2.80 -22.27
N ASP A 436 10.45 -1.86 -23.18
CA ASP A 436 9.48 -1.91 -24.27
C ASP A 436 9.98 -2.73 -25.48
N THR A 437 11.30 -2.95 -25.59
CA THR A 437 11.96 -3.28 -26.88
C THR A 437 12.69 -4.62 -26.90
N LEU A 438 12.37 -5.56 -25.99
CA LEU A 438 13.17 -6.78 -25.80
C LEU A 438 13.35 -7.64 -27.06
N GLU A 439 12.35 -7.68 -27.93
CA GLU A 439 12.33 -8.46 -29.17
C GLU A 439 12.86 -7.67 -30.38
N ASP A 440 13.13 -6.39 -30.23
CA ASP A 440 13.49 -5.52 -31.34
C ASP A 440 14.98 -5.69 -31.67
N VAL A 441 15.34 -5.51 -32.96
CA VAL A 441 16.73 -5.58 -33.41
C VAL A 441 17.44 -4.25 -33.13
N ASN A 442 17.79 -4.00 -31.86
CA ASN A 442 18.48 -2.78 -31.45
C ASN A 442 19.54 -3.03 -30.35
N GLY A 443 20.32 -1.98 -30.05
CA GLY A 443 21.38 -2.02 -29.03
C GLY A 443 20.85 -2.23 -27.61
N VAL A 444 19.62 -1.80 -27.31
CA VAL A 444 18.97 -1.99 -26.01
C VAL A 444 18.70 -3.48 -25.77
N ALA A 445 18.00 -4.13 -26.68
CA ALA A 445 17.68 -5.56 -26.61
C ALA A 445 18.95 -6.41 -26.49
N THR A 446 19.98 -6.11 -27.28
CA THR A 446 21.26 -6.80 -27.24
C THR A 446 21.93 -6.67 -25.87
N THR A 447 21.92 -5.47 -25.29
CA THR A 447 22.51 -5.19 -23.97
C THR A 447 21.77 -5.93 -22.87
N ILE A 448 20.44 -5.83 -22.85
CA ILE A 448 19.58 -6.52 -21.88
C ILE A 448 19.82 -8.03 -21.91
N ARG A 449 19.84 -8.64 -23.09
CA ARG A 449 20.06 -10.08 -23.24
C ARG A 449 21.43 -10.52 -22.72
N LYS A 450 22.49 -9.82 -23.12
CA LYS A 450 23.86 -10.14 -22.69
C LYS A 450 24.06 -9.95 -21.18
N MET A 451 23.63 -8.81 -20.64
CA MET A 451 23.78 -8.50 -19.22
C MET A 451 22.93 -9.42 -18.34
N THR A 452 21.71 -9.74 -18.77
CA THR A 452 20.85 -10.66 -18.00
C THR A 452 21.40 -12.08 -18.02
N ALA A 453 21.91 -12.56 -19.15
CA ALA A 453 22.58 -13.87 -19.21
C ALA A 453 23.82 -13.92 -18.31
N ALA A 454 24.65 -12.86 -18.32
CA ALA A 454 25.81 -12.76 -17.43
C ALA A 454 25.41 -12.73 -15.94
N ALA A 455 24.38 -11.95 -15.59
CA ALA A 455 23.83 -11.86 -14.23
C ALA A 455 23.31 -13.22 -13.74
N LYS A 456 22.56 -13.94 -14.59
CA LYS A 456 22.09 -15.31 -14.31
C LYS A 456 23.26 -16.26 -14.03
N ASN A 457 24.31 -16.21 -14.86
CA ASN A 457 25.50 -17.05 -14.69
C ASN A 457 26.29 -16.71 -13.42
N ALA A 458 26.23 -15.45 -12.96
CA ALA A 458 26.82 -15.01 -11.71
C ALA A 458 25.91 -15.27 -10.47
N GLY A 459 24.74 -15.87 -10.65
CA GLY A 459 23.79 -16.15 -9.57
C GLY A 459 23.03 -14.92 -9.05
N ALA A 460 22.99 -13.83 -9.81
CA ALA A 460 22.23 -12.63 -9.44
C ALA A 460 20.73 -12.81 -9.75
N ASP A 461 19.88 -12.34 -8.84
CA ASP A 461 18.42 -12.36 -8.99
C ASP A 461 17.96 -11.15 -9.83
N LEU A 462 17.88 -11.37 -11.14
CA LEU A 462 17.50 -10.38 -12.13
C LEU A 462 16.46 -10.98 -13.09
N THR A 463 15.29 -10.36 -13.16
CA THR A 463 14.23 -10.73 -14.09
C THR A 463 13.95 -9.59 -15.06
N VAL A 464 13.94 -9.87 -16.35
CA VAL A 464 13.51 -8.89 -17.36
C VAL A 464 11.99 -8.87 -17.39
N VAL A 465 11.40 -7.68 -17.34
CA VAL A 465 9.95 -7.48 -17.37
C VAL A 465 9.57 -6.71 -18.62
N THR A 466 8.64 -7.25 -19.39
CA THR A 466 8.15 -6.63 -20.63
C THR A 466 6.67 -6.94 -20.83
N SER A 467 6.06 -6.33 -21.83
CA SER A 467 4.69 -6.63 -22.24
C SER A 467 4.64 -6.72 -23.75
N ARG A 468 4.48 -7.92 -24.29
CA ARG A 468 4.38 -8.19 -25.74
C ARG A 468 3.36 -9.29 -25.98
N SER A 469 2.68 -9.24 -27.12
CA SER A 469 1.75 -10.31 -27.52
C SER A 469 2.46 -11.66 -27.67
N GLU A 470 3.68 -11.63 -28.22
CA GLU A 470 4.53 -12.78 -28.45
C GLU A 470 5.96 -12.49 -27.98
N ILE A 471 6.66 -13.53 -27.53
CA ILE A 471 8.06 -13.45 -27.09
C ILE A 471 8.82 -14.68 -27.60
N HIS A 472 9.97 -14.47 -28.23
CA HIS A 472 10.81 -15.52 -28.80
C HIS A 472 12.11 -15.70 -28.00
N VAL A 473 12.51 -14.70 -27.21
CA VAL A 473 13.66 -14.80 -26.30
C VAL A 473 13.32 -15.74 -25.14
N ILE A 474 14.11 -16.80 -24.97
CA ILE A 474 13.90 -17.86 -23.95
C ILE A 474 15.14 -18.19 -23.11
N ASP A 475 16.30 -17.60 -23.42
CA ASP A 475 17.60 -17.92 -22.82
C ASP A 475 17.86 -17.22 -21.47
N ILE A 476 17.03 -16.25 -21.12
CA ILE A 476 17.16 -15.40 -19.91
C ILE A 476 15.86 -15.40 -19.08
N PRO A 477 15.92 -15.06 -17.77
CA PRO A 477 14.73 -14.97 -16.93
C PRO A 477 13.86 -13.80 -17.37
N ILE A 478 12.65 -14.09 -17.86
CA ILE A 478 11.72 -13.09 -18.36
C ILE A 478 10.33 -13.28 -17.75
N LYS A 479 9.73 -12.17 -17.34
CA LYS A 479 8.30 -12.04 -17.10
C LYS A 479 7.67 -11.20 -18.22
N ASN A 480 7.00 -11.87 -19.14
CA ASN A 480 6.16 -11.21 -20.15
C ASN A 480 4.72 -11.05 -19.64
N PHE A 481 4.16 -9.84 -19.75
CA PHE A 481 2.75 -9.56 -19.55
C PHE A 481 2.04 -9.49 -20.90
N LYS A 482 0.86 -10.10 -21.02
CA LYS A 482 0.03 -9.90 -22.22
C LYS A 482 -0.46 -8.45 -22.23
N PRO A 483 -0.22 -7.69 -23.31
CA PRO A 483 -0.67 -6.31 -23.38
C PRO A 483 -2.19 -6.23 -23.44
N ILE A 484 -2.74 -5.11 -22.99
CA ILE A 484 -4.18 -4.82 -23.16
C ILE A 484 -4.48 -4.54 -24.64
N GLY A 485 -3.53 -3.91 -25.32
CA GLY A 485 -3.46 -3.81 -26.77
C GLY A 485 -2.11 -3.25 -27.20
N GLU A 486 -1.87 -3.29 -28.50
CA GLU A 486 -0.66 -2.74 -29.13
C GLU A 486 -1.05 -1.59 -30.06
N PHE A 487 -0.13 -0.65 -30.24
CA PHE A 487 -0.31 0.53 -31.07
C PHE A 487 1.02 0.95 -31.68
N GLU A 488 0.95 1.69 -32.77
CA GLU A 488 2.09 2.28 -33.46
C GLU A 488 2.03 3.80 -33.26
N LEU A 489 3.20 4.44 -33.19
CA LEU A 489 3.28 5.89 -33.11
C LEU A 489 3.21 6.47 -34.54
N PRO A 490 2.49 7.59 -34.75
CA PRO A 490 2.53 8.32 -36.02
C PRO A 490 3.99 8.64 -36.39
N GLU A 491 4.34 8.52 -37.67
CA GLU A 491 5.69 8.82 -38.21
C GLU A 491 6.83 7.92 -37.69
N TYR A 492 6.54 6.99 -36.77
CA TYR A 492 7.47 6.01 -36.20
C TYR A 492 6.87 4.59 -36.22
N GLU A 493 6.47 4.15 -37.41
CA GLU A 493 5.81 2.85 -37.65
C GLU A 493 6.75 1.64 -37.49
N LEU A 494 8.06 1.87 -37.40
CA LEU A 494 9.07 0.80 -37.26
C LEU A 494 8.98 0.07 -35.91
N GLN A 495 8.22 0.59 -34.94
CA GLN A 495 8.14 0.03 -33.60
C GLN A 495 6.70 -0.02 -33.06
N LYS A 496 6.23 -1.23 -32.79
CA LYS A 496 5.01 -1.45 -32.02
C LYS A 496 5.26 -1.23 -30.55
N LEU A 497 4.43 -0.40 -29.93
CA LEU A 497 4.36 -0.22 -28.48
C LEU A 497 3.16 -0.96 -27.91
N SER A 498 3.23 -1.23 -26.62
CA SER A 498 2.21 -1.96 -25.91
C SER A 498 1.57 -1.08 -24.84
N PHE A 499 0.27 -1.21 -24.65
CA PHE A 499 -0.42 -0.69 -23.47
C PHE A 499 -0.39 -1.77 -22.38
N PRO A 500 0.45 -1.63 -21.34
CA PRO A 500 0.63 -2.68 -20.35
C PRO A 500 -0.54 -2.81 -19.37
N PRO A 501 -0.67 -3.98 -18.72
CA PRO A 501 -1.53 -4.15 -17.55
C PRO A 501 -0.88 -3.51 -16.31
N ILE A 502 -0.98 -2.19 -16.19
CA ILE A 502 -0.26 -1.36 -15.20
C ILE A 502 -0.38 -1.89 -13.76
N LEU A 503 -1.61 -2.10 -13.30
CA LEU A 503 -1.88 -2.50 -11.92
C LEU A 503 -1.44 -3.96 -11.64
N ARG A 504 -1.51 -4.85 -12.63
CA ARG A 504 -0.96 -6.21 -12.49
C ARG A 504 0.56 -6.22 -12.42
N MET A 505 1.22 -5.32 -13.16
CA MET A 505 2.66 -5.16 -13.08
C MET A 505 3.07 -4.63 -11.70
N LEU A 506 2.33 -3.66 -11.15
CA LEU A 506 2.50 -3.19 -9.78
C LEU A 506 2.33 -4.32 -8.74
N ASP A 507 1.24 -5.10 -8.82
CA ASP A 507 0.99 -6.26 -7.94
C ASP A 507 2.11 -7.30 -8.04
N TYR A 508 2.56 -7.61 -9.25
CA TYR A 508 3.68 -8.52 -9.47
C TYR A 508 4.96 -8.01 -8.81
N ILE A 509 5.29 -6.72 -8.96
CA ILE A 509 6.51 -6.14 -8.37
C ILE A 509 6.49 -6.29 -6.85
N GLN A 510 5.35 -5.96 -6.23
CA GLN A 510 5.18 -6.04 -4.78
C GLN A 510 5.23 -7.48 -4.28
N ARG A 511 4.50 -8.40 -4.91
CA ARG A 511 4.39 -9.81 -4.47
C ARG A 511 5.69 -10.59 -4.64
N GLU A 512 6.45 -10.30 -5.69
CA GLU A 512 7.77 -10.89 -5.87
C GLU A 512 8.81 -10.31 -4.92
N GLY A 513 8.54 -9.18 -4.26
CA GLY A 513 9.49 -8.55 -3.35
C GLY A 513 10.73 -8.03 -4.06
N PHE A 514 10.57 -7.45 -5.26
CA PHE A 514 11.69 -6.76 -5.91
C PHE A 514 12.17 -5.59 -5.06
N THR A 515 13.48 -5.40 -5.05
CA THR A 515 14.18 -4.42 -4.21
C THR A 515 14.74 -3.25 -5.00
N GLU A 516 14.84 -3.40 -6.32
CA GLU A 516 15.30 -2.37 -7.27
C GLU A 516 14.65 -2.58 -8.64
N ILE A 517 14.32 -1.47 -9.29
CA ILE A 517 13.72 -1.39 -10.62
C ILE A 517 14.72 -0.76 -11.58
N ILE A 518 15.09 -1.49 -12.63
CA ILE A 518 15.95 -1.00 -13.71
C ILE A 518 15.06 -0.67 -14.91
N ILE A 519 15.28 0.47 -15.57
CA ILE A 519 14.45 0.93 -16.69
C ILE A 519 15.35 1.33 -17.87
N SER A 520 15.21 0.65 -19.01
CA SER A 520 16.00 0.97 -20.22
C SER A 520 15.24 1.77 -21.27
N THR A 521 13.92 1.85 -21.17
CA THR A 521 13.09 2.49 -22.20
C THR A 521 12.11 3.45 -21.54
N PRO A 522 11.94 4.67 -22.06
CA PRO A 522 10.99 5.64 -21.53
C PRO A 522 9.59 5.49 -22.17
N GLY A 523 9.23 4.30 -22.65
CA GLY A 523 7.91 4.02 -23.24
C GLY A 523 6.86 3.66 -22.19
N PRO A 524 5.70 3.12 -22.60
CA PRO A 524 4.64 2.70 -21.69
C PRO A 524 5.09 1.73 -20.59
N ILE A 525 6.02 0.81 -20.89
CA ILE A 525 6.58 -0.12 -19.90
C ILE A 525 7.48 0.63 -18.91
N GLY A 526 8.31 1.54 -19.40
CA GLY A 526 9.13 2.41 -18.55
C GLY A 526 8.31 3.29 -17.62
N LEU A 527 7.25 3.93 -18.13
CA LEU A 527 6.33 4.75 -17.34
C LEU A 527 5.63 3.91 -16.26
N THR A 528 5.22 2.69 -16.60
CA THR A 528 4.62 1.74 -15.65
C THR A 528 5.61 1.35 -14.56
N ALA A 529 6.86 1.05 -14.93
CA ALA A 529 7.93 0.71 -14.00
C ALA A 529 8.26 1.86 -13.06
N LEU A 530 8.35 3.09 -13.60
CA LEU A 530 8.58 4.30 -12.84
C LEU A 530 7.44 4.55 -11.84
N ALA A 531 6.20 4.51 -12.29
CA ALA A 531 5.03 4.69 -11.43
C ALA A 531 5.01 3.64 -10.31
N ALA A 532 5.23 2.37 -10.65
CA ALA A 532 5.26 1.29 -9.66
C ALA A 532 6.41 1.45 -8.66
N ALA A 533 7.61 1.83 -9.12
CA ALA A 533 8.74 2.04 -8.24
C ALA A 533 8.51 3.19 -7.25
N LYS A 534 7.89 4.30 -7.71
CA LYS A 534 7.53 5.44 -6.83
C LYS A 534 6.42 5.07 -5.86
N MET A 535 5.41 4.32 -6.30
CA MET A 535 4.37 3.82 -5.41
C MET A 535 4.96 2.90 -4.34
N LEU A 536 5.89 2.03 -4.70
CA LEU A 536 6.48 1.03 -3.80
C LEU A 536 7.75 1.49 -3.06
N ASN A 537 8.13 2.76 -3.17
CA ASN A 537 9.35 3.32 -2.57
C ASN A 537 10.62 2.49 -2.88
N LEU A 538 10.73 1.98 -4.12
CA LEU A 538 11.86 1.19 -4.60
C LEU A 538 12.92 2.07 -5.24
N GLN A 539 14.18 1.64 -5.14
CA GLN A 539 15.27 2.28 -5.86
C GLN A 539 15.08 2.09 -7.37
N THR A 540 15.38 3.16 -8.11
CA THR A 540 15.26 3.23 -9.57
C THR A 540 16.58 3.53 -10.25
N SER A 541 16.93 2.68 -11.22
CA SER A 541 18.13 2.82 -12.03
C SER A 541 17.74 2.88 -13.51
N GLY A 542 18.04 3.98 -14.19
CA GLY A 542 17.82 4.14 -15.62
C GLY A 542 19.05 3.78 -16.42
N ILE A 543 18.87 3.27 -17.65
CA ILE A 543 19.97 3.17 -18.60
C ILE A 543 19.56 3.91 -19.87
N TYR A 544 20.33 4.93 -20.24
CA TYR A 544 20.10 5.74 -21.42
C TYR A 544 20.95 5.21 -22.58
N HIS A 545 20.30 4.52 -23.52
CA HIS A 545 20.96 3.88 -24.65
C HIS A 545 20.74 4.59 -25.99
N THR A 546 19.55 5.17 -26.19
CA THR A 546 19.09 5.67 -27.48
C THR A 546 18.83 7.16 -27.38
N ASP A 547 19.42 7.94 -28.28
CA ASP A 547 19.16 9.38 -28.40
C ASP A 547 17.82 9.64 -29.11
N PHE A 548 16.73 9.32 -28.40
CA PHE A 548 15.37 9.44 -28.91
C PHE A 548 15.02 10.84 -29.43
N PRO A 549 15.41 11.94 -28.75
CA PRO A 549 15.23 13.30 -29.30
C PRO A 549 15.90 13.49 -30.68
N GLN A 550 17.13 13.00 -30.87
CA GLN A 550 17.79 13.08 -32.18
C GLN A 550 17.05 12.29 -33.26
N TYR A 551 16.52 11.10 -32.93
CA TYR A 551 15.69 10.34 -33.88
C TYR A 551 14.44 11.10 -34.30
N ILE A 552 13.74 11.76 -33.35
CA ILE A 552 12.57 12.60 -33.68
C ILE A 552 12.99 13.70 -34.66
N ARG A 553 14.08 14.42 -34.38
CA ARG A 553 14.59 15.46 -35.28
C ARG A 553 14.85 14.93 -36.69
N ILE A 554 15.45 13.76 -36.81
CA ILE A 554 15.78 13.15 -38.12
C ILE A 554 14.53 12.74 -38.89
N LEU A 555 13.51 12.21 -38.21
CA LEU A 555 12.32 11.65 -38.85
C LEU A 555 11.26 12.70 -39.18
N THR A 556 11.10 13.72 -38.33
CA THR A 556 10.06 14.74 -38.50
C THR A 556 10.59 16.04 -39.10
N ASP A 557 11.92 16.24 -39.12
CA ASP A 557 12.60 17.51 -39.40
C ASP A 557 12.03 18.69 -38.57
N ASP A 558 11.49 18.41 -37.39
CA ASP A 558 10.87 19.40 -36.51
C ASP A 558 11.68 19.61 -35.22
N SER A 559 12.27 20.79 -35.06
CA SER A 559 13.07 21.19 -33.90
C SER A 559 12.23 21.44 -32.64
N PHE A 560 10.95 21.77 -32.81
CA PHE A 560 10.01 21.89 -31.71
C PHE A 560 9.71 20.51 -31.11
N LEU A 561 9.43 19.50 -31.95
CA LEU A 561 9.23 18.13 -31.48
C LEU A 561 10.48 17.54 -30.82
N GLU A 562 11.67 17.81 -31.35
CA GLU A 562 12.93 17.48 -30.67
C GLU A 562 13.02 18.10 -29.28
N SER A 563 12.68 19.39 -29.16
CA SER A 563 12.69 20.09 -27.88
C SER A 563 11.70 19.48 -26.89
N VAL A 564 10.48 19.15 -27.33
CA VAL A 564 9.48 18.45 -26.50
C VAL A 564 10.01 17.09 -26.04
N ALA A 565 10.66 16.34 -26.91
CA ALA A 565 11.27 15.06 -26.58
C ALA A 565 12.36 15.21 -25.51
N TRP A 566 13.22 16.24 -25.61
CA TRP A 566 14.21 16.53 -24.57
C TRP A 566 13.57 16.87 -23.22
N HIS A 567 12.50 17.67 -23.19
CA HIS A 567 11.78 17.95 -21.96
C HIS A 567 11.21 16.67 -21.33
N TYR A 568 10.65 15.77 -22.15
CA TYR A 568 10.17 14.48 -21.69
C TYR A 568 11.31 13.60 -21.14
N MET A 569 12.44 13.50 -21.84
CA MET A 569 13.62 12.77 -21.37
C MET A 569 14.14 13.32 -20.04
N HIS A 570 14.25 14.65 -19.92
CA HIS A 570 14.72 15.30 -18.70
C HIS A 570 13.77 15.05 -17.53
N TRP A 571 12.45 15.14 -17.76
CA TRP A 571 11.45 14.80 -16.76
C TRP A 571 11.57 13.34 -16.33
N PHE A 572 11.56 12.41 -17.30
CA PHE A 572 11.53 10.96 -17.05
C PHE A 572 12.78 10.49 -16.30
N TYR A 573 13.97 10.72 -16.87
CA TYR A 573 15.24 10.33 -16.25
C TYR A 573 15.52 11.13 -14.96
N GLY A 574 15.01 12.36 -14.87
CA GLY A 574 15.10 13.18 -13.67
C GLY A 574 14.36 12.57 -12.47
N GLN A 575 13.34 11.75 -12.71
CA GLN A 575 12.65 11.00 -11.64
C GLN A 575 13.47 9.83 -11.08
N LEU A 576 14.49 9.34 -11.81
CA LEU A 576 15.27 8.17 -11.40
C LEU A 576 16.33 8.54 -10.35
N ASP A 577 16.73 7.57 -9.53
CA ASP A 577 17.75 7.79 -8.50
C ASP A 577 19.16 7.77 -9.12
N ILE A 578 19.38 6.87 -10.09
CA ILE A 578 20.63 6.73 -10.83
C ILE A 578 20.30 6.60 -12.33
N VAL A 579 21.11 7.21 -13.19
CA VAL A 579 21.03 7.07 -14.64
C VAL A 579 22.39 6.70 -15.19
N PHE A 580 22.48 5.53 -15.82
CA PHE A 580 23.67 5.05 -16.50
C PHE A 580 23.69 5.55 -17.95
N VAL A 581 24.84 6.09 -18.38
CA VAL A 581 25.11 6.53 -19.75
C VAL A 581 26.33 5.79 -20.30
N ASN A 582 26.39 5.61 -21.62
CA ASN A 582 27.41 4.77 -22.26
C ASN A 582 28.80 5.42 -22.39
N SER A 583 28.92 6.74 -22.19
CA SER A 583 30.21 7.44 -22.31
C SER A 583 30.26 8.72 -21.48
N GLU A 584 31.49 9.17 -21.17
CA GLU A 584 31.73 10.46 -20.52
C GLU A 584 31.26 11.64 -21.40
N GLU A 585 31.25 11.49 -22.71
CA GLU A 585 30.70 12.49 -23.64
C GLU A 585 29.19 12.66 -23.44
N TYR A 586 28.42 11.56 -23.40
CA TYR A 586 27.00 11.62 -23.07
C TYR A 586 26.77 12.19 -21.68
N ARG A 587 27.58 11.82 -20.69
CA ARG A 587 27.50 12.37 -19.34
C ARG A 587 27.64 13.89 -19.34
N ARG A 588 28.66 14.44 -20.02
CA ARG A 588 28.86 15.89 -20.17
C ARG A 588 27.73 16.56 -20.93
N SER A 589 27.21 15.92 -21.97
CA SER A 589 26.09 16.39 -22.78
C SER A 589 24.80 16.56 -21.95
N TRP A 590 24.54 15.62 -21.03
CA TRP A 590 23.41 15.71 -20.09
C TRP A 590 23.63 16.78 -19.00
N ILE A 591 24.84 16.87 -18.46
CA ILE A 591 25.21 17.92 -17.48
C ILE A 591 25.05 19.31 -18.09
N ALA A 592 25.52 19.51 -19.32
CA ALA A 592 25.39 20.78 -20.04
C ALA A 592 23.93 21.18 -20.30
N ARG A 593 23.01 20.21 -20.31
CA ARG A 593 21.56 20.42 -20.42
C ARG A 593 20.85 20.58 -19.06
N GLY A 594 21.59 20.69 -17.97
CA GLY A 594 21.05 20.97 -16.63
C GLY A 594 20.74 19.74 -15.79
N PHE A 595 21.17 18.54 -16.21
CA PHE A 595 20.94 17.33 -15.42
C PHE A 595 21.91 17.22 -14.24
N ALA A 596 21.40 16.74 -13.10
CA ALA A 596 22.13 16.59 -11.85
C ALA A 596 23.33 15.63 -12.00
N PRO A 597 24.60 16.10 -11.86
CA PRO A 597 25.79 15.28 -12.08
C PRO A 597 25.90 14.05 -11.17
N GLU A 598 25.38 14.15 -9.95
CA GLU A 598 25.39 13.08 -8.93
C GLU A 598 24.50 11.89 -9.28
N LYS A 599 23.53 12.07 -10.18
CA LYS A 599 22.65 11.01 -10.67
C LYS A 599 23.28 10.23 -11.83
N LEU A 600 24.25 10.81 -12.54
CA LEU A 600 24.81 10.21 -13.76
C LEU A 600 26.01 9.33 -13.46
N LYS A 601 25.95 8.07 -13.92
CA LYS A 601 27.04 7.10 -13.85
C LYS A 601 27.39 6.60 -15.25
N ILE A 602 28.65 6.23 -15.46
CA ILE A 602 29.07 5.54 -16.69
C ILE A 602 28.81 4.05 -16.49
N LEU A 603 28.21 3.40 -17.49
CA LEU A 603 27.89 1.97 -17.49
C LEU A 603 29.14 1.09 -17.43
#